data_AF-A0A9D6ZRN4-F1
#
_entry.id   AF-A0A9D6ZRN4-F1
#
_cell.length_a   1.000
_cell.length_b   1.000
_cell.length_c   1.000
_cell.angle_alpha   90.00
_cell.angle_beta   90.00
_cell.angle_gamma   90.00
#
_symmetry.space_group_name_H-M   'P 1'
#
loop_
_entity.id
_entity.type
_entity.pdbx_description
1 polymer ?
#
loop_
_entity_poly.entity_id
_entity_poly.type
_entity_poly.pdbx_seq_one_letter_code
_entity_poly.pdbx_strand_id
1 'polypeptide(L)'
;MIFPLYSLGAFGYEASLVAGTLIGFAFGFVLERAGFGRAPVLAAQFYFADTRVLKVMFGAIVTALLGTTILAGAGVLDFSLLTVPETFLWPQLAGGLLLGVGFIVSGYCPGTAVVAAGSGNLDGVMTVGGVMAGSLLYGVFHPWVAEFELSGAMGVVRLPDLLGVPQALLAAGVAAMAAGMFLGGEALERLVARRHGGGPLLSALPRNWVFIGIALASLGGIATLAREPPAPASAPAPEAVPIDSLTLARTLIESPDSVRVVDVRDPAACAAKRIPGAMCLPADDPGGAFLADLPPTRRLVLYGATDLRSLPAPAARFGGSVLVLAGGFAAFESAILAAPVAPSPVTPEALARFRLLSALHAKFTGASAAPPPPPAAPTKARPRGAKKGGGC
;
A
#
# COMPACT_ATOMS: atom_id res chain seq x y z
N MET A 1 1.02 -8.94 5.60
CA MET A 1 1.33 -7.73 6.40
C MET A 1 2.66 -7.97 7.09
N ILE A 2 3.73 -7.51 6.46
CA ILE A 2 5.11 -7.64 6.95
C ILE A 2 5.40 -6.49 7.91
N PHE A 3 6.01 -6.79 9.05
CA PHE A 3 6.63 -5.79 9.92
C PHE A 3 7.48 -4.83 9.08
N PRO A 4 7.49 -3.51 9.34
CA PRO A 4 8.23 -2.54 8.52
C PRO A 4 9.76 -2.64 8.62
N LEU A 5 10.32 -3.81 8.98
CA LEU A 5 11.75 -4.10 8.99
C LEU A 5 12.39 -3.96 7.59
N TYR A 6 11.61 -4.13 6.51
CA TYR A 6 12.07 -3.87 5.14
C TYR A 6 12.27 -2.38 4.86
N SER A 7 11.37 -1.52 5.38
CA SER A 7 11.47 -0.06 5.27
C SER A 7 12.64 0.51 6.09
N LEU A 8 13.04 -0.20 7.15
CA LEU A 8 14.18 0.13 8.00
C LEU A 8 15.52 -0.47 7.50
N GLY A 9 15.55 -1.13 6.34
CA GLY A 9 16.77 -1.66 5.72
C GLY A 9 17.43 -2.84 6.46
N ALA A 10 16.74 -3.47 7.42
CA ALA A 10 17.33 -4.49 8.29
C ALA A 10 17.39 -5.90 7.67
N PHE A 11 16.62 -6.18 6.61
CA PHE A 11 16.56 -7.49 5.94
C PHE A 11 16.53 -7.33 4.40
N GLY A 12 17.26 -8.19 3.69
CA GLY A 12 17.19 -8.28 2.23
C GLY A 12 15.86 -8.88 1.73
N TYR A 13 15.54 -8.64 0.46
CA TYR A 13 14.31 -9.14 -0.20
C TYR A 13 14.11 -10.65 -0.02
N GLU A 14 15.18 -11.44 -0.21
CA GLU A 14 15.17 -12.90 -0.03
C GLU A 14 14.77 -13.32 1.40
N ALA A 15 15.31 -12.65 2.42
CA ALA A 15 14.98 -12.95 3.81
C ALA A 15 13.51 -12.64 4.12
N SER A 16 12.94 -11.59 3.51
CA SER A 16 11.53 -11.23 3.67
C SER A 16 10.59 -12.27 3.05
N LEU A 17 10.96 -12.82 1.88
CA LEU A 17 10.21 -13.89 1.22
C LEU A 17 10.21 -15.16 2.09
N VAL A 18 11.38 -15.58 2.55
CA VAL A 18 11.52 -16.76 3.42
C VAL A 18 10.73 -16.59 4.72
N ALA A 19 10.85 -15.43 5.38
CA ALA A 19 10.09 -15.14 6.58
C ALA A 19 8.58 -15.16 6.31
N GLY A 20 8.12 -14.57 5.21
CA GLY A 20 6.71 -14.60 4.80
C GLY A 20 6.20 -16.02 4.58
N THR A 21 6.96 -16.88 3.92
CA THR A 21 6.61 -18.29 3.72
C THR A 21 6.54 -19.05 5.03
N LEU A 22 7.52 -18.87 5.93
CA LEU A 22 7.53 -19.52 7.25
C LEU A 22 6.37 -19.09 8.12
N ILE A 23 6.04 -17.79 8.14
CA ILE A 23 4.89 -17.25 8.88
C ILE A 23 3.59 -17.79 8.28
N GLY A 24 3.45 -17.84 6.95
CA GLY A 24 2.29 -18.41 6.28
C GLY A 24 2.09 -19.89 6.61
N PHE A 25 3.18 -20.68 6.60
CA PHE A 25 3.15 -22.08 7.00
C PHE A 25 2.75 -22.25 8.47
N ALA A 26 3.36 -21.48 9.37
CA ALA A 26 3.02 -21.49 10.79
C ALA A 26 1.55 -21.11 11.04
N PHE A 27 1.05 -20.10 10.34
CA PHE A 27 -0.35 -19.68 10.40
C PHE A 27 -1.30 -20.79 9.93
N GLY A 28 -1.02 -21.41 8.78
CA GLY A 28 -1.81 -22.53 8.27
C GLY A 28 -1.79 -23.74 9.21
N PHE A 29 -0.63 -24.08 9.78
CA PHE A 29 -0.49 -25.14 10.76
C PHE A 29 -1.34 -24.91 12.01
N VAL A 30 -1.36 -23.67 12.53
CA VAL A 30 -2.19 -23.31 13.70
C VAL A 30 -3.68 -23.41 13.36
N LEU A 31 -4.11 -22.96 12.18
CA LEU A 31 -5.52 -23.06 11.75
C LEU A 31 -5.98 -24.52 11.58
N GLU A 32 -5.12 -25.38 11.03
CA GLU A 32 -5.44 -26.81 10.90
C GLU A 32 -5.53 -27.48 12.28
N ARG A 33 -4.59 -27.17 13.18
CA ARG A 33 -4.61 -27.67 14.57
C ARG A 33 -5.82 -27.16 15.35
N ALA A 34 -6.35 -26.00 15.03
CA ALA A 34 -7.60 -25.47 15.59
C ALA A 34 -8.86 -26.19 15.05
N GLY A 35 -8.72 -26.99 13.98
CA GLY A 35 -9.81 -27.75 13.35
C GLY A 35 -10.62 -26.94 12.33
N PHE A 36 -10.10 -25.80 11.86
CA PHE A 36 -10.78 -24.95 10.88
C PHE A 36 -10.68 -25.47 9.44
N GLY A 37 -9.99 -26.58 9.20
CA GLY A 37 -10.00 -27.29 7.93
C GLY A 37 -11.32 -28.01 7.62
N ARG A 38 -12.27 -28.09 8.56
CA ARG A 38 -13.52 -28.87 8.42
C ARG A 38 -14.77 -27.97 8.41
N ALA A 39 -15.53 -27.96 7.32
CA ALA A 39 -16.78 -27.19 7.19
C ALA A 39 -17.80 -27.37 8.33
N PRO A 40 -18.06 -28.58 8.87
CA PRO A 40 -19.01 -28.74 9.98
C PRO A 40 -18.63 -28.00 11.25
N VAL A 41 -17.32 -27.80 11.50
CA VAL A 41 -16.84 -27.03 12.65
C VAL A 41 -17.16 -25.55 12.49
N LEU A 42 -17.08 -25.03 11.27
CA LEU A 42 -17.42 -23.64 10.97
C LEU A 42 -18.93 -23.44 10.98
N ALA A 43 -19.70 -24.39 10.47
CA ALA A 43 -21.16 -24.35 10.49
C ALA A 43 -21.72 -24.42 11.92
N ALA A 44 -21.07 -25.17 12.83
CA ALA A 44 -21.49 -25.32 14.23
C ALA A 44 -21.57 -23.99 15.00
N GLN A 45 -20.86 -22.95 14.55
CA GLN A 45 -20.94 -21.59 15.05
C GLN A 45 -22.35 -20.99 14.88
N PHE A 46 -23.00 -21.22 13.74
CA PHE A 46 -24.36 -20.71 13.45
C PHE A 46 -25.44 -21.44 14.25
N TYR A 47 -25.18 -22.69 14.64
CA TYR A 47 -26.05 -23.47 15.51
C TYR A 47 -25.78 -23.21 17.00
N PHE A 48 -24.82 -22.33 17.32
CA PHE A 48 -24.36 -22.05 18.69
C PHE A 48 -23.96 -23.31 19.49
N ALA A 49 -23.64 -24.40 18.77
CA ALA A 49 -23.18 -25.65 19.36
C ALA A 49 -21.69 -25.55 19.72
N ASP A 50 -20.94 -24.76 18.95
CA ASP A 50 -19.51 -24.58 19.14
C ASP A 50 -19.10 -23.15 18.77
N THR A 51 -18.71 -22.34 19.76
CA THR A 51 -18.31 -20.94 19.56
C THR A 51 -16.81 -20.73 19.38
N ARG A 52 -16.06 -21.79 19.03
CA ARG A 52 -14.61 -21.74 18.82
C ARG A 52 -14.18 -20.64 17.84
N VAL A 53 -14.90 -20.48 16.72
CA VAL A 53 -14.57 -19.47 15.69
C VAL A 53 -14.63 -18.06 16.28
N LEU A 54 -15.72 -17.75 17.00
CA LEU A 54 -15.89 -16.45 17.66
C LEU A 54 -14.74 -16.14 18.62
N LYS A 55 -14.41 -17.12 19.48
CA LYS A 55 -13.37 -16.98 20.50
C LYS A 55 -11.99 -16.74 19.88
N VAL A 56 -11.64 -17.48 18.81
CA VAL A 56 -10.35 -17.32 18.14
C VAL A 56 -10.27 -16.00 17.37
N MET A 57 -11.33 -15.56 16.69
CA MET A 57 -11.34 -14.28 15.96
C MET A 57 -11.19 -13.09 16.89
N PHE A 58 -11.98 -13.01 17.97
CA PHE A 58 -11.83 -11.93 18.94
C PHE A 58 -10.50 -11.99 19.70
N GLY A 59 -10.00 -13.20 20.00
CA GLY A 59 -8.67 -13.38 20.57
C GLY A 59 -7.58 -12.83 19.67
N ALA A 60 -7.60 -13.18 18.37
CA ALA A 60 -6.66 -12.68 17.38
C ALA A 60 -6.73 -11.15 17.22
N ILE A 61 -7.94 -10.56 17.20
CA ILE A 61 -8.12 -9.10 17.15
C ILE A 61 -7.48 -8.43 18.37
N VAL A 62 -7.74 -8.93 19.58
CA VAL A 62 -7.15 -8.38 20.81
C VAL A 62 -5.64 -8.53 20.82
N THR A 63 -5.11 -9.69 20.44
CA THR A 63 -3.66 -9.92 20.35
C THR A 63 -3.01 -9.01 19.31
N ALA A 64 -3.62 -8.80 18.15
CA ALA A 64 -3.11 -7.90 17.13
C ALA A 64 -3.14 -6.44 17.61
N LEU A 65 -4.23 -6.02 18.24
CA LEU A 65 -4.40 -4.65 18.72
C LEU A 65 -3.44 -4.33 19.87
N LEU A 66 -3.29 -5.23 20.84
CA LEU A 66 -2.33 -5.10 21.94
C LEU A 66 -0.88 -5.22 21.44
N GLY A 67 -0.62 -6.17 20.53
CA GLY A 67 0.71 -6.35 19.96
C GLY A 67 1.16 -5.10 19.19
N THR A 68 0.30 -4.54 18.35
CA THR A 68 0.63 -3.33 17.58
C THR A 68 0.77 -2.10 18.47
N THR A 69 -0.03 -1.94 19.53
CA THR A 69 0.12 -0.81 20.47
C THR A 69 1.38 -0.91 21.33
N ILE A 70 1.74 -2.10 21.81
CA ILE A 70 2.99 -2.32 22.56
C ILE A 70 4.21 -2.06 21.67
N LEU A 71 4.20 -2.57 20.43
CA LEU A 71 5.29 -2.35 19.48
C LEU A 71 5.43 -0.89 19.06
N ALA A 72 4.31 -0.17 18.97
CA ALA A 72 4.33 1.25 18.71
C ALA A 72 4.84 2.06 19.91
N GLY A 73 4.44 1.73 21.13
CA GLY A 73 4.99 2.33 22.36
C GLY A 73 6.48 2.04 22.54
N ALA A 74 6.96 0.89 22.05
CA ALA A 74 8.38 0.54 22.03
C ALA A 74 9.19 1.23 20.91
N GLY A 75 8.56 2.01 20.03
CA GLY A 75 9.21 2.71 18.92
C GLY A 75 9.65 1.80 17.76
N VAL A 76 9.21 0.53 17.75
CA VAL A 76 9.56 -0.45 16.70
C VAL A 76 8.59 -0.38 15.50
N LEU A 77 7.36 0.09 15.75
CA LEU A 77 6.30 0.15 14.76
C LEU A 77 5.73 1.58 14.68
N ASP A 78 5.78 2.19 13.50
CA ASP A 78 5.14 3.49 13.26
C ASP A 78 3.77 3.30 12.59
N PHE A 79 2.72 3.84 13.20
CA PHE A 79 1.35 3.81 12.65
C PHE A 79 1.21 4.58 11.33
N SER A 80 2.14 5.48 11.02
CA SER A 80 2.16 6.22 9.74
C SER A 80 2.62 5.36 8.56
N LEU A 81 3.43 4.32 8.81
CA LEU A 81 3.90 3.38 7.79
C LEU A 81 2.88 2.26 7.50
N LEU A 82 1.82 2.15 8.31
CA LEU A 82 0.74 1.19 8.08
C LEU A 82 -0.19 1.71 6.98
N THR A 83 -0.17 1.00 5.84
CA THR A 83 -1.15 1.22 4.76
C THR A 83 -2.53 0.77 5.24
N VAL A 84 -3.37 1.74 5.59
CA VAL A 84 -4.78 1.51 5.92
C VAL A 84 -5.58 1.65 4.62
N PRO A 85 -6.44 0.67 4.27
CA PRO A 85 -7.29 0.80 3.08
C PRO A 85 -8.28 1.97 3.25
N GLU A 86 -8.56 2.65 2.14
CA GLU A 86 -9.57 3.69 2.05
C GLU A 86 -10.97 3.14 2.32
N THR A 87 -11.83 3.92 2.99
CA THR A 87 -13.18 3.48 3.35
C THR A 87 -14.17 3.88 2.26
N PHE A 88 -14.70 2.88 1.53
CA PHE A 88 -15.80 3.04 0.58
C PHE A 88 -17.05 2.35 1.11
N LEU A 89 -18.02 3.11 1.63
CA LEU A 89 -19.11 2.53 2.43
C LEU A 89 -20.03 1.60 1.61
N TRP A 90 -20.46 2.04 0.42
CA TRP A 90 -21.41 1.28 -0.42
C TRP A 90 -20.79 0.03 -1.03
N PRO A 91 -19.59 0.10 -1.65
CA PRO A 91 -18.92 -1.09 -2.18
C PRO A 91 -18.56 -2.09 -1.10
N GLN A 92 -18.14 -1.62 0.08
CA GLN A 92 -17.72 -2.51 1.15
C GLN A 92 -18.90 -3.20 1.82
N LEU A 93 -20.07 -2.54 1.89
CA LEU A 93 -21.32 -3.18 2.33
C LEU A 93 -21.78 -4.24 1.32
N ALA A 94 -21.83 -3.90 0.04
CA ALA A 94 -22.24 -4.83 -1.02
C ALA A 94 -21.29 -6.03 -1.14
N GLY A 95 -19.98 -5.76 -1.15
CA GLY A 95 -18.94 -6.79 -1.18
C GLY A 95 -18.93 -7.65 0.08
N GLY A 96 -19.13 -7.05 1.26
CA GLY A 96 -19.26 -7.78 2.53
C GLY A 96 -20.47 -8.71 2.54
N LEU A 97 -21.61 -8.26 2.02
CA LEU A 97 -22.80 -9.10 1.90
C LEU A 97 -22.57 -10.27 0.92
N LEU A 98 -21.98 -10.01 -0.25
CA LEU A 98 -21.66 -11.03 -1.24
C LEU A 98 -20.66 -12.07 -0.69
N LEU A 99 -19.63 -11.61 0.02
CA LEU A 99 -18.67 -12.47 0.72
C LEU A 99 -19.37 -13.31 1.79
N GLY A 100 -20.32 -12.73 2.53
CA GLY A 100 -21.13 -13.43 3.53
C GLY A 100 -21.99 -14.54 2.92
N VAL A 101 -22.64 -14.29 1.78
CA VAL A 101 -23.36 -15.31 1.02
C VAL A 101 -22.42 -16.43 0.58
N GLY A 102 -21.25 -16.06 0.04
CA GLY A 102 -20.21 -17.02 -0.35
C GLY A 102 -19.73 -17.88 0.83
N PHE A 103 -19.58 -17.30 2.02
CA PHE A 103 -19.21 -18.02 3.24
C PHE A 103 -20.27 -19.06 3.66
N ILE A 104 -21.55 -18.71 3.57
CA ILE A 104 -22.65 -19.63 3.90
C ILE A 104 -22.71 -20.79 2.90
N VAL A 105 -22.52 -20.51 1.60
CA VAL A 105 -22.58 -21.52 0.53
C VAL A 105 -21.38 -22.46 0.56
N SER A 106 -20.17 -21.91 0.74
CA SER A 106 -18.93 -22.70 0.73
C SER A 106 -18.62 -23.36 2.06
N GLY A 107 -19.12 -22.82 3.18
CA GLY A 107 -18.77 -23.28 4.52
C GLY A 107 -17.33 -22.95 4.94
N TYR A 108 -16.58 -22.17 4.14
CA TYR A 108 -15.21 -21.76 4.40
C TYR A 108 -15.01 -20.27 4.15
N CYS A 109 -14.13 -19.65 4.94
CA CYS A 109 -13.60 -18.32 4.60
C CYS A 109 -12.36 -18.50 3.71
N PRO A 110 -11.92 -17.49 2.95
CA PRO A 110 -10.85 -17.66 1.97
C PRO A 110 -9.55 -18.23 2.59
N GLY A 111 -9.23 -17.86 3.84
CA GLY A 111 -8.08 -18.41 4.56
C GLY A 111 -8.26 -19.87 4.99
N THR A 112 -9.42 -20.25 5.51
CA THR A 112 -9.69 -21.63 5.93
C THR A 112 -9.91 -22.56 4.74
N ALA A 113 -10.34 -22.05 3.58
CA ALA A 113 -10.45 -22.80 2.34
C ALA A 113 -9.08 -23.30 1.86
N VAL A 114 -8.04 -22.46 1.96
CA VAL A 114 -6.65 -22.86 1.61
C VAL A 114 -6.13 -23.92 2.58
N VAL A 115 -6.41 -23.77 3.87
CA VAL A 115 -6.04 -24.78 4.87
C VAL A 115 -6.77 -26.09 4.62
N ALA A 116 -8.09 -26.05 4.38
CA ALA A 116 -8.89 -27.21 4.05
C ALA A 116 -8.42 -27.92 2.77
N ALA A 117 -8.04 -27.16 1.74
CA ALA A 117 -7.43 -27.69 0.52
C ALA A 117 -6.09 -28.38 0.81
N GLY A 118 -5.24 -27.77 1.66
CA GLY A 118 -3.97 -28.36 2.11
C GLY A 118 -4.14 -29.64 2.93
N SER A 119 -5.23 -29.74 3.69
CA SER A 119 -5.59 -30.91 4.51
C SER A 119 -6.26 -32.04 3.70
N GLY A 120 -6.48 -31.84 2.40
CA GLY A 120 -7.06 -32.83 1.50
C GLY A 120 -8.59 -32.83 1.40
N ASN A 121 -9.27 -31.80 1.92
CA ASN A 121 -10.72 -31.70 1.80
C ASN A 121 -11.11 -31.15 0.43
N LEU A 122 -11.89 -31.93 -0.32
CA LEU A 122 -12.34 -31.57 -1.67
C LEU A 122 -13.19 -30.29 -1.68
N ASP A 123 -13.99 -30.08 -0.64
CA ASP A 123 -14.82 -28.88 -0.47
C ASP A 123 -13.96 -27.60 -0.41
N GLY A 124 -12.78 -27.68 0.24
CA GLY A 124 -11.82 -26.58 0.32
C GLY A 124 -11.21 -26.28 -1.06
N VAL A 125 -10.84 -27.31 -1.81
CA VAL A 125 -10.29 -27.17 -3.17
C VAL A 125 -11.30 -26.50 -4.11
N MET A 126 -12.56 -26.93 -4.07
CA MET A 126 -13.64 -26.32 -4.86
C MET A 126 -13.87 -24.86 -4.48
N THR A 127 -13.78 -24.54 -3.18
CA THR A 127 -13.92 -23.16 -2.70
C THR A 127 -12.78 -22.28 -3.19
N VAL A 128 -11.53 -22.75 -3.12
CA VAL A 128 -10.35 -22.02 -3.65
C VAL A 128 -10.48 -21.81 -5.15
N GLY A 129 -10.95 -22.82 -5.90
CA GLY A 129 -11.24 -22.70 -7.32
C GLY A 129 -12.33 -21.67 -7.61
N GLY A 130 -13.40 -21.64 -6.81
CA GLY A 130 -14.47 -20.65 -6.89
C GLY A 130 -13.99 -19.23 -6.60
N VAL A 131 -13.13 -19.04 -5.60
CA VAL A 131 -12.51 -17.72 -5.30
C VAL A 131 -11.66 -17.27 -6.47
N MET A 132 -10.81 -18.13 -7.03
CA MET A 132 -9.96 -17.78 -8.18
C MET A 132 -10.80 -17.44 -9.41
N ALA A 133 -11.82 -18.25 -9.74
CA ALA A 133 -12.73 -17.97 -10.83
C ALA A 133 -13.51 -16.67 -10.61
N GLY A 134 -13.98 -16.41 -9.39
CA GLY A 134 -14.66 -15.19 -9.00
C GLY A 134 -13.78 -13.95 -9.13
N SER A 135 -12.52 -14.02 -8.71
CA SER A 135 -11.55 -12.93 -8.87
C SER A 135 -11.25 -12.62 -10.34
N LEU A 136 -11.12 -13.65 -11.18
CA LEU A 136 -10.93 -13.48 -12.63
C LEU A 136 -12.18 -12.87 -13.29
N LEU A 137 -13.36 -13.38 -12.94
CA LEU A 137 -14.63 -12.84 -13.43
C LEU A 137 -14.78 -11.37 -13.03
N TYR A 138 -14.46 -11.04 -11.78
CA TYR A 138 -14.46 -9.66 -11.31
C TYR A 138 -13.52 -8.77 -12.12
N GLY A 139 -12.30 -9.24 -12.44
CA GLY A 139 -11.37 -8.50 -13.29
C GLY A 139 -11.92 -8.16 -14.68
N VAL A 140 -12.76 -9.03 -15.26
CA VAL A 140 -13.43 -8.78 -16.55
C VAL A 140 -14.62 -7.82 -16.40
N PHE A 141 -15.36 -7.91 -15.30
CA PHE A 141 -16.53 -7.07 -15.02
C PHE A 141 -16.18 -5.71 -14.39
N HIS A 142 -14.95 -5.52 -13.92
CA HIS A 142 -14.43 -4.28 -13.34
C HIS A 142 -14.80 -2.99 -14.09
N PRO A 143 -14.66 -2.87 -15.44
CA PRO A 143 -14.99 -1.62 -16.14
C PRO A 143 -16.45 -1.18 -16.00
N TRP A 144 -17.37 -2.10 -15.67
CA TRP A 144 -18.78 -1.78 -15.43
C TRP A 144 -19.09 -1.48 -13.96
N VAL A 145 -18.21 -1.87 -13.05
CA VAL A 145 -18.40 -1.70 -11.60
C VAL A 145 -17.51 -0.57 -11.04
N ALA A 146 -16.52 -0.08 -11.81
CA ALA A 146 -15.59 0.97 -11.41
C ALA A 146 -16.29 2.25 -10.89
N GLU A 147 -17.41 2.65 -11.50
CA GLU A 147 -18.16 3.82 -11.07
C GLU A 147 -18.91 3.59 -9.75
N PHE A 148 -19.31 2.34 -9.49
CA PHE A 148 -19.86 1.94 -8.20
C PHE A 148 -18.77 1.84 -7.13
N GLU A 149 -17.56 1.36 -7.46
CA GLU A 149 -16.43 1.25 -6.52
C GLU A 149 -15.96 2.60 -5.98
N LEU A 150 -15.99 3.64 -6.81
CA LEU A 150 -15.61 5.00 -6.40
C LEU A 150 -16.74 5.72 -5.64
N SER A 151 -17.94 5.14 -5.57
CA SER A 151 -19.07 5.72 -4.88
C SER A 151 -18.90 5.64 -3.36
N GLY A 152 -19.03 6.78 -2.68
CA GLY A 152 -18.95 6.84 -1.22
C GLY A 152 -17.54 6.81 -0.64
N ALA A 153 -16.55 7.38 -1.36
CA ALA A 153 -15.21 7.61 -0.85
C ALA A 153 -15.23 8.56 0.36
N MET A 154 -14.96 8.04 1.56
CA MET A 154 -14.86 8.85 2.78
C MET A 154 -13.41 9.06 3.23
N GLY A 155 -12.44 8.58 2.45
CA GLY A 155 -11.03 8.59 2.81
C GLY A 155 -10.68 7.55 3.88
N VAL A 156 -9.48 7.65 4.44
CA VAL A 156 -9.02 6.82 5.55
C VAL A 156 -9.66 7.31 6.84
N VAL A 157 -10.84 6.78 7.17
CA VAL A 157 -11.50 7.04 8.45
C VAL A 157 -11.10 5.96 9.45
N ARG A 158 -10.39 6.35 10.52
CA ARG A 158 -10.07 5.43 11.63
C ARG A 158 -11.06 5.65 12.78
N LEU A 159 -11.37 4.58 13.51
CA LEU A 159 -12.23 4.66 14.70
C LEU A 159 -11.75 5.67 15.76
N PRO A 160 -10.45 5.79 16.09
CA PRO A 160 -9.95 6.81 17.02
C PRO A 160 -10.28 8.23 16.56
N ASP A 161 -10.17 8.50 15.27
CA ASP A 161 -10.41 9.82 14.68
C ASP A 161 -11.90 10.18 14.68
N LEU A 162 -12.78 9.20 14.48
CA LEU A 162 -14.24 9.38 14.50
C LEU A 162 -14.78 9.58 15.93
N LEU A 163 -14.24 8.84 16.91
CA LEU A 163 -14.69 8.85 18.30
C LEU A 163 -13.97 9.90 19.15
N GLY A 164 -12.88 10.51 18.65
CA GLY A 164 -12.06 11.47 19.39
C GLY A 164 -11.39 10.86 20.63
N VAL A 165 -11.26 9.53 20.71
CA VAL A 165 -10.70 8.82 21.87
C VAL A 165 -9.27 8.37 21.59
N PRO A 166 -8.38 8.40 22.60
CA PRO A 166 -7.03 7.89 22.43
C PRO A 166 -7.07 6.40 22.07
N GLN A 167 -6.17 5.98 21.18
CA GLN A 167 -6.10 4.60 20.66
C GLN A 167 -5.99 3.54 21.76
N ALA A 168 -5.36 3.88 22.90
CA ALA A 168 -5.28 3.02 24.07
C ALA A 168 -6.67 2.72 24.69
N LEU A 169 -7.53 3.73 24.76
CA LEU A 169 -8.87 3.58 25.32
C LEU A 169 -9.77 2.78 24.38
N LEU A 170 -9.64 3.00 23.07
CA LEU A 170 -10.29 2.15 22.07
C LEU A 170 -9.81 0.69 22.20
N ALA A 171 -8.50 0.48 22.35
CA ALA A 171 -7.94 -0.86 22.53
C ALA A 171 -8.45 -1.56 23.80
N ALA A 172 -8.54 -0.82 24.91
CA ALA A 172 -9.14 -1.32 26.15
C ALA A 172 -10.64 -1.63 25.97
N GLY A 173 -11.39 -0.79 25.26
CA GLY A 173 -12.80 -1.00 24.95
C GLY A 173 -13.04 -2.24 24.09
N VAL A 174 -12.24 -2.43 23.04
CA VAL A 174 -12.29 -3.62 22.18
C VAL A 174 -11.89 -4.88 22.95
N ALA A 175 -10.89 -4.79 23.84
CA ALA A 175 -10.51 -5.90 24.71
C ALA A 175 -11.63 -6.28 25.70
N ALA A 176 -12.32 -5.28 26.28
CA ALA A 176 -13.47 -5.50 27.14
C ALA A 176 -14.64 -6.13 26.37
N MET A 177 -14.92 -5.66 25.15
CA MET A 177 -15.93 -6.26 24.27
C MET A 177 -15.60 -7.72 23.94
N ALA A 178 -14.35 -8.01 23.57
CA ALA A 178 -13.89 -9.37 23.30
C ALA A 178 -14.02 -10.29 24.53
N ALA A 179 -13.67 -9.79 25.72
CA ALA A 179 -13.88 -10.51 26.97
C ALA A 179 -15.38 -10.79 27.22
N GLY A 180 -16.24 -9.80 26.98
CA GLY A 180 -17.69 -9.95 27.04
C GLY A 180 -18.23 -11.00 26.06
N MET A 181 -17.72 -11.02 24.82
CA MET A 181 -18.11 -12.01 23.82
C MET A 181 -17.60 -13.43 24.13
N PHE A 182 -16.42 -13.55 24.75
CA PHE A 182 -15.92 -14.83 25.23
C PHE A 182 -16.81 -15.41 26.33
N LEU A 183 -17.17 -14.57 27.32
CA LEU A 183 -18.08 -14.93 28.40
C LEU A 183 -19.50 -15.22 27.88
N GLY A 184 -19.99 -14.43 26.92
CA GLY A 184 -21.28 -14.60 26.29
C GLY A 184 -21.37 -15.87 25.44
N GLY A 185 -20.32 -16.19 24.68
CA GLY A 185 -20.23 -17.42 23.90
C GLY A 185 -20.28 -18.67 24.79
N GLU A 186 -19.53 -18.67 25.91
CA GLU A 186 -19.62 -19.74 26.90
C GLU A 186 -21.00 -19.83 27.56
N ALA A 187 -21.64 -18.70 27.86
CA ALA A 187 -22.98 -18.68 28.45
C ALA A 187 -24.01 -19.27 27.48
N LEU A 188 -23.89 -18.94 26.19
CA LEU A 188 -24.77 -19.43 25.14
C LEU A 188 -24.57 -20.93 24.87
N GLU A 189 -23.32 -21.40 24.80
CA GLU A 189 -23.00 -22.83 24.73
C GLU A 189 -23.60 -23.58 25.92
N ARG A 190 -23.49 -23.06 27.15
CA ARG A 190 -24.10 -23.67 28.34
C ARG A 190 -25.63 -23.69 28.26
N LEU A 191 -26.25 -22.65 27.73
CA LEU A 191 -27.71 -22.58 27.54
C LEU A 191 -28.19 -23.62 26.52
N VAL A 192 -27.48 -23.74 25.39
CA VAL A 192 -27.81 -24.70 24.32
C VAL A 192 -27.53 -26.14 24.76
N ALA A 193 -26.44 -26.37 25.47
CA ALA A 193 -26.07 -27.65 26.07
C ALA A 193 -27.08 -28.12 27.12
N ARG A 194 -27.57 -27.21 27.98
CA ARG A 194 -28.66 -27.48 28.93
C ARG A 194 -29.97 -27.85 28.23
N ARG A 195 -30.22 -27.30 27.05
CA ARG A 195 -31.44 -27.55 26.25
C ARG A 195 -31.40 -28.87 25.48
N HIS A 196 -30.20 -29.36 25.12
CA HIS A 196 -30.00 -30.57 24.31
C HIS A 196 -29.36 -31.74 25.08
N GLY A 197 -29.18 -31.63 26.41
CA GLY A 197 -28.70 -32.75 27.25
C GLY A 197 -27.22 -33.12 27.08
N GLY A 198 -26.41 -32.31 26.39
CA GLY A 198 -24.98 -32.53 26.21
C GLY A 198 -24.15 -31.89 27.34
N GLY A 199 -23.21 -32.63 27.91
CA GLY A 199 -22.22 -32.07 28.85
C GLY A 199 -21.24 -31.13 28.15
N PRO A 200 -20.61 -30.17 28.86
CA PRO A 200 -19.64 -29.26 28.27
C PRO A 200 -18.41 -30.04 27.74
N LEU A 201 -18.10 -29.89 26.44
CA LEU A 201 -17.09 -30.68 25.72
C LEU A 201 -15.64 -30.21 25.93
N LEU A 202 -15.39 -29.08 26.59
CA LEU A 202 -14.04 -28.57 26.87
C LEU A 202 -13.85 -28.35 28.37
N SER A 203 -12.94 -29.14 28.94
CA SER A 203 -12.40 -28.96 30.28
C SER A 203 -11.80 -27.56 30.42
N ALA A 204 -12.16 -26.90 31.52
CA ALA A 204 -11.64 -25.59 31.90
C ALA A 204 -10.11 -25.59 31.96
N LEU A 205 -9.45 -25.11 30.90
CA LEU A 205 -8.21 -24.36 31.10
C LEU A 205 -8.52 -23.27 32.13
N PRO A 206 -7.58 -22.91 33.03
CA PRO A 206 -7.87 -22.00 34.10
C PRO A 206 -8.12 -20.62 33.49
N ARG A 207 -9.41 -20.34 33.24
CA ARG A 207 -10.02 -19.14 32.68
C ARG A 207 -9.31 -17.87 33.15
N ASN A 208 -8.97 -17.86 34.43
CA ASN A 208 -8.32 -16.76 35.12
C ASN A 208 -6.95 -16.41 34.51
N TRP A 209 -6.15 -17.35 34.03
CA TRP A 209 -4.80 -17.07 33.50
C TRP A 209 -4.83 -16.38 32.12
N VAL A 210 -5.80 -16.73 31.26
CA VAL A 210 -5.97 -16.07 29.96
C VAL A 210 -6.50 -14.64 30.16
N PHE A 211 -7.48 -14.47 31.04
CA PHE A 211 -8.01 -13.14 31.38
C PHE A 211 -6.97 -12.27 32.12
N ILE A 212 -6.17 -12.85 33.02
CA ILE A 212 -5.04 -12.17 33.68
C ILE A 212 -3.96 -11.78 32.66
N GLY A 213 -3.65 -12.65 31.70
CA GLY A 213 -2.69 -12.35 30.63
C GLY A 213 -3.15 -11.20 29.71
N ILE A 214 -4.44 -11.19 29.33
CA ILE A 214 -5.02 -10.09 28.55
C ILE A 214 -5.06 -8.79 29.37
N ALA A 215 -5.42 -8.86 30.66
CA ALA A 215 -5.45 -7.71 31.56
C ALA A 215 -4.05 -7.12 31.81
N LEU A 216 -3.04 -7.96 32.03
CA LEU A 216 -1.65 -7.54 32.18
C LEU A 216 -1.07 -6.98 30.88
N ALA A 217 -1.39 -7.56 29.72
CA ALA A 217 -0.96 -7.05 28.42
C ALA A 217 -1.64 -5.71 28.07
N SER A 218 -2.91 -5.52 28.44
CA SER A 218 -3.61 -4.25 28.27
C SER A 218 -3.09 -3.18 29.24
N LEU A 219 -2.83 -3.52 30.51
CA LEU A 219 -2.13 -2.63 31.45
C LEU A 219 -0.70 -2.29 31.00
N GLY A 220 0.03 -3.27 30.46
CA GLY A 220 1.36 -3.08 29.88
C GLY A 220 1.34 -2.16 28.66
N GLY A 221 0.39 -2.34 27.73
CA GLY A 221 0.19 -1.47 26.57
C GLY A 221 -0.20 -0.03 26.96
N ILE A 222 -1.03 0.13 27.97
CA ILE A 222 -1.38 1.45 28.54
C ILE A 222 -0.14 2.08 29.20
N ALA A 223 0.64 1.32 29.95
CA ALA A 223 1.87 1.81 30.60
C ALA A 223 2.96 2.20 29.60
N THR A 224 3.09 1.50 28.46
CA THR A 224 4.03 1.86 27.39
C THR A 224 3.62 3.14 26.64
N LEU A 225 2.33 3.49 26.64
CA LEU A 225 1.82 4.72 26.02
C LEU A 225 1.74 5.90 27.00
N ALA A 226 1.76 5.63 28.32
CA ALA A 226 1.91 6.65 29.36
C ALA A 226 3.37 7.14 29.48
N ARG A 227 4.32 6.38 28.95
CA ARG A 227 5.66 6.86 28.66
C ARG A 227 5.52 7.80 27.47
N GLU A 228 5.99 9.05 27.60
CA GLU A 228 6.03 9.98 26.46
C GLU A 228 6.54 9.21 25.24
N PRO A 229 5.80 9.25 24.11
CA PRO A 229 6.28 8.60 22.90
C PRO A 229 7.71 9.08 22.70
N PRO A 230 8.71 8.19 22.55
CA PRO A 230 10.01 8.66 22.11
C PRO A 230 9.74 9.51 20.89
N ALA A 231 10.12 10.80 20.98
CA ALA A 231 9.83 11.80 19.96
C ALA A 231 9.98 11.10 18.61
N PRO A 232 8.93 11.12 17.74
CA PRO A 232 8.92 10.33 16.51
C PRO A 232 10.29 10.49 15.92
N ALA A 233 11.05 9.39 15.85
CA ALA A 233 12.42 9.42 15.36
C ALA A 233 12.33 10.18 14.07
N SER A 234 12.84 11.41 14.10
CA SER A 234 12.43 12.46 13.16
C SER A 234 12.47 11.80 11.80
N ALA A 235 11.30 11.62 11.17
CA ALA A 235 11.26 11.16 9.79
C ALA A 235 12.33 12.01 9.10
N PRO A 236 13.38 11.42 8.51
CA PRO A 236 14.44 12.21 7.92
C PRO A 236 13.75 13.26 7.07
N ALA A 237 13.96 14.53 7.44
CA ALA A 237 13.21 15.67 6.91
C ALA A 237 12.99 15.44 5.42
N PRO A 238 11.74 15.46 4.90
CA PRO A 238 11.35 14.84 3.65
C PRO A 238 12.47 14.98 2.65
N GLU A 239 13.28 13.92 2.54
CA GLU A 239 14.54 14.06 1.82
C GLU A 239 14.13 14.31 0.39
N ALA A 240 14.57 15.44 -0.16
CA ALA A 240 14.20 15.88 -1.49
C ALA A 240 14.55 14.77 -2.48
N VAL A 241 13.61 13.89 -2.80
CA VAL A 241 13.88 12.79 -3.72
C VAL A 241 14.06 13.43 -5.09
N PRO A 242 15.25 13.35 -5.70
CA PRO A 242 15.49 13.97 -6.98
C PRO A 242 14.70 13.22 -8.06
N ILE A 243 13.88 13.95 -8.83
CA ILE A 243 13.23 13.43 -10.02
C ILE A 243 13.95 13.94 -11.25
N ASP A 244 14.26 13.03 -12.19
CA ASP A 244 14.85 13.40 -13.48
C ASP A 244 13.81 14.08 -14.37
N SER A 245 14.29 15.00 -15.21
CA SER A 245 13.51 15.75 -16.20
C SER A 245 12.65 14.85 -17.09
N LEU A 246 13.22 13.73 -17.57
CA LEU A 246 12.53 12.79 -18.45
C LEU A 246 11.38 12.07 -17.74
N THR A 247 11.62 11.65 -16.50
CA THR A 247 10.64 10.96 -15.66
C THR A 247 9.48 11.90 -15.33
N LEU A 248 9.78 13.14 -14.94
CA LEU A 248 8.75 14.16 -14.66
C LEU A 248 7.86 14.41 -15.90
N ALA A 249 8.47 14.57 -17.07
CA ALA A 249 7.74 14.81 -18.31
C ALA A 249 6.81 13.67 -18.70
N ARG A 250 7.24 12.42 -18.50
CA ARG A 250 6.36 11.25 -18.69
C ARG A 250 5.21 11.24 -17.70
N THR A 251 5.48 11.49 -16.42
CA THR A 251 4.43 11.50 -15.38
C THR A 251 3.38 12.58 -15.65
N LEU A 252 3.78 13.77 -16.10
CA LEU A 252 2.86 14.84 -16.51
C LEU A 252 1.95 14.45 -17.68
N ILE A 253 2.40 13.52 -18.53
CA ILE A 253 1.66 13.03 -19.70
C ILE A 253 0.77 11.84 -19.36
N GLU A 254 1.29 10.88 -18.60
CA GLU A 254 0.64 9.60 -18.31
C GLU A 254 -0.36 9.71 -17.14
N SER A 255 -0.09 10.59 -16.17
CA SER A 255 -0.88 10.69 -14.93
C SER A 255 -0.86 12.12 -14.37
N PRO A 256 -1.49 13.10 -15.05
CA PRO A 256 -1.46 14.51 -14.65
C PRO A 256 -2.06 14.78 -13.27
N ASP A 257 -2.98 13.94 -12.79
CA ASP A 257 -3.60 14.09 -11.48
C ASP A 257 -2.75 13.56 -10.32
N SER A 258 -1.67 12.84 -10.61
CA SER A 258 -0.80 12.26 -9.58
C SER A 258 0.24 13.24 -9.02
N VAL A 259 0.57 14.29 -9.79
CA VAL A 259 1.66 15.23 -9.49
C VAL A 259 1.16 16.67 -9.62
N ARG A 260 1.57 17.52 -8.69
CA ARG A 260 1.43 18.98 -8.77
C ARG A 260 2.81 19.60 -8.84
N VAL A 261 3.10 20.32 -9.91
CA VAL A 261 4.40 20.96 -10.13
C VAL A 261 4.31 22.44 -9.73
N VAL A 262 5.20 22.89 -8.86
CA VAL A 262 5.29 24.29 -8.42
C VAL A 262 6.67 24.85 -8.73
N ASP A 263 6.67 26.02 -9.36
CA ASP A 263 7.85 26.82 -9.65
C ASP A 263 8.16 27.72 -8.46
N VAL A 264 9.34 27.53 -7.86
CA VAL A 264 9.80 28.33 -6.72
C VAL A 264 10.73 29.48 -7.12
N ARG A 265 10.84 29.77 -8.43
CA ARG A 265 11.56 30.96 -8.91
C ARG A 265 10.76 32.23 -8.62
N ASP A 266 11.41 33.37 -8.81
CA ASP A 266 10.78 34.68 -8.75
C ASP A 266 9.48 34.71 -9.60
N PRO A 267 8.37 35.27 -9.08
CA PRO A 267 7.10 35.31 -9.80
C PRO A 267 7.21 35.91 -11.21
N ALA A 268 8.09 36.89 -11.42
CA ALA A 268 8.33 37.48 -12.74
C ALA A 268 9.03 36.51 -13.70
N ALA A 269 9.95 35.67 -13.20
CA ALA A 269 10.63 34.66 -13.99
C ALA A 269 9.69 33.50 -14.36
N CYS A 270 8.80 33.09 -13.44
CA CYS A 270 7.78 32.07 -13.71
C CYS A 270 6.75 32.55 -14.74
N ALA A 271 6.35 33.82 -14.69
CA ALA A 271 5.44 34.41 -15.66
C ALA A 271 6.02 34.47 -17.09
N ALA A 272 7.33 34.69 -17.22
CA ALA A 272 8.00 34.77 -18.52
C ALA A 272 8.12 33.39 -19.21
N LYS A 273 8.59 32.37 -18.49
CA LYS A 273 8.75 31.01 -18.99
C LYS A 273 8.64 30.01 -17.86
N ARG A 274 7.71 29.05 -17.97
CA ARG A 274 7.48 27.97 -16.98
C ARG A 274 7.26 26.63 -17.66
N ILE A 275 7.40 25.55 -16.90
CA ILE A 275 6.97 24.22 -17.35
C ILE A 275 5.44 24.26 -17.56
N PRO A 276 4.91 23.79 -18.71
CA PRO A 276 3.47 23.77 -18.95
C PRO A 276 2.72 22.99 -17.85
N GLY A 277 1.73 23.63 -17.22
CA GLY A 277 0.98 23.07 -16.09
C GLY A 277 1.58 23.33 -14.69
N ALA A 278 2.74 23.99 -14.60
CA ALA A 278 3.30 24.40 -13.31
C ALA A 278 2.59 25.65 -12.73
N MET A 279 2.40 25.63 -11.42
CA MET A 279 1.88 26.77 -10.64
C MET A 279 3.05 27.66 -10.20
N CYS A 280 2.87 28.98 -10.27
CA CYS A 280 3.85 29.94 -9.76
C CYS A 280 3.55 30.28 -8.29
N LEU A 281 4.57 30.71 -7.54
CA LEU A 281 4.37 31.33 -6.23
C LEU A 281 3.52 32.62 -6.36
N PRO A 282 2.51 32.84 -5.49
CA PRO A 282 1.76 34.10 -5.45
C PRO A 282 2.69 35.28 -5.14
N ALA A 283 2.44 36.45 -5.75
CA ALA A 283 3.24 37.65 -5.51
C ALA A 283 3.19 38.14 -4.05
N ASP A 284 2.10 37.83 -3.34
CA ASP A 284 1.87 38.19 -1.94
C ASP A 284 2.52 37.22 -0.94
N ASP A 285 3.06 36.08 -1.40
CA ASP A 285 3.68 35.05 -0.57
C ASP A 285 4.95 34.46 -1.25
N PRO A 286 6.06 35.22 -1.29
CA PRO A 286 7.33 34.75 -1.83
C PRO A 286 7.96 33.63 -0.98
N GLY A 287 7.47 33.42 0.25
CA GLY A 287 7.93 32.37 1.15
C GLY A 287 7.30 31.00 0.87
N GLY A 288 6.21 30.95 0.10
CA GLY A 288 5.50 29.72 -0.24
C GLY A 288 4.79 29.08 0.95
N ALA A 289 4.28 29.88 1.90
CA ALA A 289 3.43 29.41 2.99
C ALA A 289 2.22 28.61 2.48
N PHE A 290 1.66 28.99 1.32
CA PHE A 290 0.65 28.23 0.59
C PHE A 290 1.00 26.75 0.35
N LEU A 291 2.28 26.40 0.22
CA LEU A 291 2.71 25.02 -0.01
C LEU A 291 2.36 24.09 1.15
N ALA A 292 2.29 24.62 2.38
CA ALA A 292 1.92 23.85 3.56
C ALA A 292 0.40 23.57 3.64
N ASP A 293 -0.42 24.49 3.11
CA ASP A 293 -1.89 24.40 3.12
C ASP A 293 -2.46 23.59 1.94
N LEU A 294 -1.60 23.09 1.05
CA LEU A 294 -2.03 22.26 -0.07
C LEU A 294 -2.59 20.92 0.43
N PRO A 295 -3.71 20.43 -0.15
CA PRO A 295 -4.22 19.10 0.19
C PRO A 295 -3.20 18.03 -0.21
N PRO A 296 -2.87 17.06 0.67
CA PRO A 296 -1.85 16.04 0.43
C PRO A 296 -2.29 14.94 -0.57
N THR A 297 -3.28 15.20 -1.41
CA THR A 297 -3.86 14.25 -2.38
C THR A 297 -2.96 13.99 -3.58
N ARG A 298 -1.95 14.84 -3.84
CA ARG A 298 -1.02 14.74 -4.98
C ARG A 298 0.42 14.89 -4.52
N ARG A 299 1.36 14.29 -5.25
CA ARG A 299 2.80 14.46 -5.01
C ARG A 299 3.22 15.87 -5.42
N LEU A 300 3.98 16.56 -4.57
CA LEU A 300 4.43 17.92 -4.85
C LEU A 300 5.82 17.88 -5.51
N VAL A 301 5.97 18.42 -6.71
CA VAL A 301 7.28 18.57 -7.38
C VAL A 301 7.68 20.04 -7.35
N LEU A 302 8.83 20.34 -6.76
CA LEU A 302 9.39 21.68 -6.68
C LEU A 302 10.58 21.80 -7.62
N TYR A 303 10.68 22.94 -8.31
CA TYR A 303 11.85 23.25 -9.13
C TYR A 303 12.22 24.73 -9.06
N GLY A 304 13.52 24.99 -8.95
CA GLY A 304 14.11 26.33 -9.07
C GLY A 304 14.72 26.55 -10.45
N ALA A 305 15.51 27.62 -10.62
CA ALA A 305 16.26 27.86 -11.85
C ALA A 305 17.34 26.79 -12.10
N THR A 306 17.96 26.32 -11.01
CA THR A 306 18.93 25.21 -10.96
C THR A 306 18.53 24.27 -9.81
N ASP A 307 19.36 23.27 -9.50
CA ASP A 307 19.15 22.39 -8.35
C ASP A 307 18.86 23.18 -7.07
N LEU A 308 17.78 22.81 -6.39
CA LEU A 308 17.41 23.41 -5.12
C LEU A 308 18.37 22.89 -4.05
N ARG A 309 19.31 23.75 -3.62
CA ARG A 309 20.29 23.43 -2.56
C ARG A 309 19.64 23.26 -1.18
N SER A 310 18.45 23.81 -0.98
CA SER A 310 17.65 23.69 0.23
C SER A 310 16.17 23.75 -0.13
N LEU A 311 15.37 22.84 0.43
CA LEU A 311 13.91 22.90 0.35
C LEU A 311 13.40 24.17 1.07
N PRO A 312 12.39 24.87 0.52
CA PRO A 312 11.71 25.95 1.25
C PRO A 312 11.14 25.40 2.58
N ALA A 313 11.35 26.13 3.68
CA ALA A 313 10.86 25.73 5.01
C ALA A 313 9.37 25.33 5.08
N PRO A 314 8.43 25.98 4.37
CA PRO A 314 7.03 25.54 4.35
C PRO A 314 6.77 24.30 3.49
N ALA A 315 7.59 24.00 2.47
CA ALA A 315 7.49 22.76 1.72
C ALA A 315 7.85 21.52 2.56
N ALA A 316 8.74 21.69 3.54
CA ALA A 316 9.08 20.64 4.50
C ALA A 316 7.93 20.31 5.48
N ARG A 317 6.91 21.18 5.57
CA ARG A 317 5.71 20.98 6.40
C ARG A 317 4.54 20.38 5.62
N PHE A 318 4.69 20.15 4.32
CA PHE A 318 3.65 19.52 3.51
C PHE A 318 3.44 18.07 3.94
N GLY A 319 2.18 17.68 4.19
CA GLY A 319 1.82 16.35 4.68
C GLY A 319 1.93 15.21 3.66
N GLY A 320 2.53 15.44 2.49
CA GLY A 320 2.67 14.47 1.40
C GLY A 320 4.09 14.37 0.84
N SER A 321 4.30 13.54 -0.20
CA SER A 321 5.64 13.36 -0.78
C SER A 321 6.10 14.59 -1.57
N VAL A 322 7.27 15.13 -1.22
CA VAL A 322 7.92 16.23 -1.93
C VAL A 322 9.07 15.70 -2.79
N LEU A 323 9.07 16.05 -4.07
CA LEU A 323 10.07 15.72 -5.06
C LEU A 323 10.76 17.02 -5.50
N VAL A 324 12.05 16.94 -5.80
CA VAL A 324 12.81 18.07 -6.36
C VAL A 324 13.29 17.73 -7.75
N LEU A 325 13.05 18.63 -8.71
CA LEU A 325 13.53 18.44 -10.07
C LEU A 325 15.04 18.61 -10.15
N ALA A 326 15.75 17.54 -10.52
CA ALA A 326 17.19 17.56 -10.71
C ALA A 326 17.57 18.49 -11.87
N GLY A 327 18.51 19.41 -11.62
CA GLY A 327 18.95 20.46 -12.53
C GLY A 327 17.95 21.61 -12.76
N GLY A 328 16.82 21.61 -12.05
CA GLY A 328 15.81 22.69 -12.09
C GLY A 328 15.22 22.95 -13.49
N PHE A 329 14.76 24.19 -13.71
CA PHE A 329 14.18 24.62 -14.98
C PHE A 329 15.19 24.54 -16.13
N ALA A 330 16.47 24.86 -15.90
CA ALA A 330 17.48 24.85 -16.96
C ALA A 330 17.72 23.44 -17.55
N ALA A 331 17.70 22.40 -16.71
CA ALA A 331 17.79 21.02 -17.16
C ALA A 331 16.55 20.59 -17.93
N PHE A 332 15.35 20.97 -17.46
CA PHE A 332 14.11 20.68 -18.19
C PHE A 332 14.02 21.42 -19.52
N GLU A 333 14.46 22.68 -19.56
CA GLU A 333 14.48 23.49 -20.79
C GLU A 333 15.44 22.87 -21.81
N SER A 334 16.67 22.53 -21.41
CA SER A 334 17.65 21.93 -22.32
C SER A 334 17.31 20.49 -22.76
N ALA A 335 16.66 19.71 -21.91
CA ALA A 335 16.32 18.32 -22.23
C ALA A 335 15.02 18.17 -23.05
N ILE A 336 14.02 19.05 -22.84
CA ILE A 336 12.64 18.82 -23.32
C ILE A 336 12.08 20.01 -24.09
N LEU A 337 12.31 21.25 -23.64
CA LEU A 337 11.78 22.44 -24.32
C LEU A 337 12.67 22.91 -25.47
N ALA A 338 13.96 22.58 -25.46
CA ALA A 338 14.87 22.81 -26.57
C ALA A 338 14.69 21.75 -27.65
N ALA A 339 14.88 22.14 -28.91
CA ALA A 339 14.77 21.21 -30.04
C ALA A 339 15.85 20.11 -29.92
N PRO A 340 15.47 18.82 -29.93
CA PRO A 340 16.44 17.74 -29.79
C PRO A 340 17.37 17.68 -31.00
N VAL A 341 18.67 17.54 -30.74
CA VAL A 341 19.71 17.45 -31.77
C VAL A 341 19.89 16.00 -32.21
N ALA A 342 20.04 15.77 -33.51
CA ALA A 342 20.25 14.43 -34.05
C ALA A 342 21.57 13.82 -33.53
N PRO A 343 21.57 12.55 -33.07
CA PRO A 343 22.75 11.92 -32.50
C PRO A 343 23.82 11.64 -33.56
N SER A 344 25.08 11.88 -33.22
CA SER A 344 26.26 11.46 -33.97
C SER A 344 27.24 10.83 -32.97
N PRO A 345 27.51 9.50 -33.00
CA PRO A 345 27.16 8.51 -34.03
C PRO A 345 25.71 7.99 -33.94
N VAL A 346 25.18 7.52 -35.09
CA VAL A 346 23.82 6.97 -35.23
C VAL A 346 23.79 5.51 -34.73
N THR A 347 23.62 5.31 -33.43
CA THR A 347 23.35 3.99 -32.83
C THR A 347 21.85 3.75 -32.68
N PRO A 348 21.36 2.49 -32.67
CA PRO A 348 19.95 2.19 -32.50
C PRO A 348 19.35 2.76 -31.20
N GLU A 349 20.12 2.72 -30.11
CA GLU A 349 19.72 3.27 -28.81
C GLU A 349 19.62 4.80 -28.82
N ALA A 350 20.60 5.48 -29.42
CA ALA A 350 20.59 6.93 -29.54
C ALA A 350 19.43 7.42 -30.42
N LEU A 351 19.08 6.66 -31.46
CA LEU A 351 17.96 6.96 -32.33
C LEU A 351 16.60 6.74 -31.63
N ALA A 352 16.48 5.72 -30.78
CA ALA A 352 15.30 5.50 -29.94
C ALA A 352 15.12 6.63 -28.91
N ARG A 353 16.21 7.05 -28.25
CA ARG A 353 16.22 8.19 -27.32
C ARG A 353 15.83 9.50 -28.02
N PHE A 354 16.35 9.75 -29.22
CA PHE A 354 15.99 10.90 -30.04
C PHE A 354 14.50 10.93 -30.37
N ARG A 355 13.91 9.80 -30.82
CA ARG A 355 12.48 9.71 -31.13
C ARG A 355 11.60 10.02 -29.92
N LEU A 356 11.97 9.50 -28.74
CA LEU A 356 11.29 9.75 -27.49
C LEU A 356 11.33 11.26 -27.15
N LEU A 357 12.51 11.88 -27.17
CA LEU A 357 12.67 13.30 -26.85
C LEU A 357 11.93 14.19 -27.86
N SER A 358 11.95 13.86 -29.15
CA SER A 358 11.19 14.57 -30.19
C SER A 358 9.68 14.49 -29.97
N ALA A 359 9.17 13.34 -29.52
CA ALA A 359 7.75 13.18 -29.20
C ALA A 359 7.34 13.97 -27.95
N LEU A 360 8.19 13.99 -26.91
CA LEU A 360 7.95 14.81 -25.71
C LEU A 360 8.00 16.31 -26.05
N HIS A 361 9.02 16.76 -26.78
CA HIS A 361 9.15 18.14 -27.23
C HIS A 361 7.92 18.62 -27.99
N ALA A 362 7.44 17.82 -28.95
CA ALA A 362 6.24 18.12 -29.73
C ALA A 362 5.00 18.28 -28.83
N LYS A 363 4.86 17.42 -27.80
CA LYS A 363 3.71 17.48 -26.88
C LYS A 363 3.74 18.67 -25.94
N PHE A 364 4.91 19.11 -25.48
CA PHE A 364 5.05 20.26 -24.57
C PHE A 364 5.07 21.62 -25.28
N THR A 365 5.56 21.68 -26.53
CA THR A 365 5.68 22.95 -27.28
C THR A 365 4.61 23.14 -28.35
N GLY A 366 3.86 22.09 -28.71
CA GLY A 366 2.92 22.10 -29.83
C GLY A 366 3.60 22.11 -31.20
N ALA A 367 4.93 22.02 -31.27
CA ALA A 367 5.68 21.94 -32.52
C ALA A 367 5.54 20.55 -33.17
N SER A 368 5.59 20.49 -34.51
CA SER A 368 5.59 19.21 -35.22
C SER A 368 6.88 18.45 -34.91
N ALA A 369 6.77 17.15 -34.61
CA ALA A 369 7.91 16.32 -34.25
C ALA A 369 8.99 16.38 -35.34
N ALA A 370 10.25 16.57 -34.93
CA ALA A 370 11.37 16.66 -35.86
C ALA A 370 11.42 15.41 -36.76
N PRO A 371 11.58 15.57 -38.09
CA PRO A 371 11.61 14.45 -39.01
C PRO A 371 12.75 13.48 -38.64
N PRO A 372 12.54 12.16 -38.77
CA PRO A 372 13.54 11.18 -38.39
C PRO A 372 14.85 11.43 -39.17
N PRO A 373 16.03 11.32 -38.52
CA PRO A 373 17.29 11.47 -39.20
C PRO A 373 17.41 10.39 -40.30
N PRO A 374 18.01 10.74 -41.46
CA PRO A 374 18.14 9.80 -42.57
C PRO A 374 18.86 8.53 -42.10
N PRO A 375 18.43 7.35 -42.57
CA PRO A 375 19.06 6.09 -42.19
C PRO A 375 20.57 6.16 -42.47
N ALA A 376 21.37 5.71 -41.50
CA ALA A 376 22.82 5.60 -41.69
C ALA A 376 23.08 4.81 -42.96
N ALA A 377 23.85 5.40 -43.88
CA ALA A 377 24.20 4.75 -45.14
C ALA A 377 24.78 3.36 -44.83
N PRO A 378 24.34 2.29 -45.52
CA PRO A 378 24.84 0.96 -45.27
C PRO A 378 26.36 0.98 -45.46
N THR A 379 27.09 0.76 -44.38
CA THR A 379 28.54 0.55 -44.41
C THR A 379 28.76 -0.67 -45.28
N LYS A 380 29.19 -0.46 -46.53
CA LYS A 380 29.52 -1.55 -47.45
C LYS A 380 30.50 -2.47 -46.71
N ALA A 381 30.03 -3.67 -46.37
CA ALA A 381 30.89 -4.72 -45.86
C ALA A 381 31.99 -4.93 -46.90
N ARG A 382 33.22 -4.55 -46.54
CA ARG A 382 34.40 -4.75 -47.35
C ARG A 382 34.51 -6.26 -47.59
N PRO A 383 34.46 -6.78 -48.83
CA PRO A 383 34.53 -8.22 -49.04
C PRO A 383 35.85 -8.72 -48.45
N ARG A 384 35.77 -9.70 -47.56
CA ARG A 384 36.94 -10.41 -47.06
C ARG A 384 37.66 -10.99 -48.27
N GLY A 385 38.82 -10.42 -48.60
CA GLY A 385 39.67 -10.91 -49.68
C GLY A 385 39.97 -12.38 -49.44
N ALA A 386 39.64 -13.23 -50.42
CA ALA A 386 39.99 -14.63 -50.43
C ALA A 386 41.51 -14.75 -50.37
N LYS A 387 42.05 -15.24 -49.24
CA LYS A 387 43.43 -15.74 -49.17
C LYS A 387 43.51 -16.99 -50.04
N LYS A 388 44.08 -16.86 -51.23
CA LYS A 388 44.60 -18.01 -52.00
C LYS A 388 45.72 -18.63 -51.17
N GLY A 389 45.47 -19.80 -50.59
CA GLY A 389 46.49 -20.66 -50.03
C GLY A 389 47.29 -21.29 -51.15
N GLY A 390 48.59 -21.04 -51.19
CA GLY A 390 49.56 -21.85 -51.92
C GLY A 390 50.16 -22.90 -50.99
N GLY A 391 50.44 -24.08 -51.54
CA GLY A 391 51.30 -25.08 -50.90
C GLY A 391 50.80 -26.52 -51.02
N CYS A 392 50.95 -27.14 -52.20
CA CYS A 392 51.90 -28.22 -52.49
C CYS A 392 51.67 -28.68 -53.95
#